data_AF-A0A210QC72-F1
#
_entry.id   AF-A0A210QC72-F1
#
_cell.length_a   1.000
_cell.length_b   1.000
_cell.length_c   1.000
_cell.angle_alpha   90.00
_cell.angle_beta   90.00
_cell.angle_gamma   90.00
#
_symmetry.space_group_name_H-M   'P 1'
#
loop_
_entity.id
_entity.type
_entity.pdbx_description
1 polymer ?
#
loop_
_entity_poly.entity_id
_entity_poly.type
_entity_poly.pdbx_seq_one_letter_code
_entity_poly.pdbx_strand_id
1 'polypeptide(L)'
;MEKKELASRESMAEVKTRPLEGWDRCVPWIMRAVILLVVIVLKQNSDTIQKWIDSTWSDLLTSWVFNSVYFESWHATLTYAIVIPIYPFALHYIPYFDRYKVHPSVTYVHTTGKDLLMEAVTYLTPLMLLDTFTIKKYVGVHPSVMAQKRLSFIQTTRPLPIAPPTVGQVGFQLISSVLLFDFMFFCFHLLFHKNAWLYKTVHALHHKHDVMHGRVTNLLTVPERIVLILSANYALRFMGSHPITRMLFVPVFIFLLVDNHTGYDLPFGIHRIVPFNLMGGPAAHMAHHFKGTTHYQPFFTYMDTLLGKYNSYSSNVGKKVKENKID
;
A
#
# COMPACT_ATOMS: atom_id res chain seq x y z
N MET A 1 -27.26 -24.96 17.83
CA MET A 1 -26.94 -23.56 17.51
C MET A 1 -25.47 -23.44 17.08
N GLU A 2 -24.55 -23.96 17.88
CA GLU A 2 -23.10 -23.93 17.65
C GLU A 2 -22.61 -24.48 16.29
N LYS A 3 -23.17 -25.59 15.79
CA LYS A 3 -22.82 -26.13 14.45
C LYS A 3 -23.28 -25.27 13.26
N LYS A 4 -24.38 -24.51 13.39
CA LYS A 4 -24.83 -23.57 12.36
C LYS A 4 -23.97 -22.29 12.37
N GLU A 5 -23.52 -21.87 13.55
CA GLU A 5 -22.59 -20.76 13.72
C GLU A 5 -21.19 -21.13 13.17
N LEU A 6 -20.71 -22.33 13.46
CA LEU A 6 -19.46 -22.89 12.92
C LEU A 6 -19.54 -23.06 11.40
N ALA A 7 -20.62 -23.63 10.87
CA ALA A 7 -20.83 -23.76 9.42
C ALA A 7 -21.01 -22.40 8.71
N SER A 8 -21.60 -21.39 9.37
CA SER A 8 -21.66 -20.03 8.82
C SER A 8 -20.28 -19.38 8.78
N ARG A 9 -19.46 -19.59 9.83
CA ARG A 9 -18.05 -19.16 9.90
C ARG A 9 -17.17 -19.87 8.88
N GLU A 10 -17.40 -21.16 8.63
CA GLU A 10 -16.71 -21.94 7.59
C GLU A 10 -17.13 -21.50 6.18
N SER A 11 -18.42 -21.20 5.95
CA SER A 11 -18.91 -20.65 4.67
C SER A 11 -18.46 -19.21 4.42
N MET A 12 -18.16 -18.46 5.49
CA MET A 12 -17.59 -17.10 5.46
C MET A 12 -16.05 -17.10 5.31
N ALA A 13 -15.39 -18.25 5.48
CA ALA A 13 -13.93 -18.35 5.41
C ALA A 13 -13.40 -18.62 3.99
N GLU A 14 -14.29 -18.81 3.00
CA GLU A 14 -13.91 -19.15 1.64
C GLU A 14 -13.89 -17.90 0.74
N VAL A 15 -12.68 -17.36 0.55
CA VAL A 15 -12.42 -16.30 -0.42
C VAL A 15 -12.66 -16.85 -1.83
N LYS A 16 -13.65 -16.30 -2.53
CA LYS A 16 -13.94 -16.62 -3.94
C LYS A 16 -12.94 -15.91 -4.82
N THR A 17 -12.03 -16.67 -5.42
CA THR A 17 -11.22 -16.19 -6.53
C THR A 17 -11.86 -16.68 -7.82
N ARG A 18 -12.16 -15.77 -8.75
CA ARG A 18 -12.73 -16.14 -10.04
C ARG A 18 -11.61 -16.24 -11.06
N PRO A 19 -11.45 -17.40 -11.74
CA PRO A 19 -10.63 -17.45 -12.95
C PRO A 19 -11.07 -16.36 -13.93
N LEU A 20 -10.12 -15.68 -14.57
CA LEU A 20 -10.46 -14.76 -15.64
C LEU A 20 -11.16 -15.52 -16.76
N GLU A 21 -12.33 -15.04 -17.19
CA GLU A 21 -13.15 -15.66 -18.23
C GLU A 21 -13.48 -14.65 -19.34
N GLY A 22 -13.71 -15.14 -20.56
CA GLY A 22 -14.07 -14.28 -21.69
C GLY A 22 -13.06 -13.16 -21.93
N TRP A 23 -13.58 -11.92 -22.04
CA TRP A 23 -12.81 -10.68 -22.25
C TRP A 23 -11.86 -10.35 -21.08
N ASP A 24 -12.20 -10.75 -19.85
CA ASP A 24 -11.42 -10.42 -18.66
C ASP A 24 -10.00 -11.04 -18.72
N ARG A 25 -9.81 -12.13 -19.50
CA ARG A 25 -8.49 -12.74 -19.75
C ARG A 25 -7.56 -11.84 -20.55
N CYS A 26 -8.11 -10.99 -21.43
CA CYS A 26 -7.35 -10.09 -22.27
C CYS A 26 -6.91 -8.83 -21.50
N VAL A 27 -7.66 -8.44 -20.48
CA VAL A 27 -7.44 -7.18 -19.75
C VAL A 27 -6.03 -7.07 -19.15
N PRO A 28 -5.48 -8.03 -18.39
CA PRO A 28 -4.10 -7.92 -17.90
C PRO A 28 -3.07 -7.75 -19.01
N TRP A 29 -3.26 -8.42 -20.15
CA TRP A 29 -2.34 -8.32 -21.29
C TRP A 29 -2.39 -6.96 -21.95
N ILE A 30 -3.59 -6.40 -22.13
CA ILE A 30 -3.79 -5.04 -22.63
C ILE A 30 -3.12 -4.05 -21.67
N MET A 31 -3.35 -4.18 -20.35
CA MET A 31 -2.75 -3.31 -19.34
C MET A 31 -1.22 -3.38 -19.36
N ARG A 32 -0.64 -4.58 -19.50
CA ARG A 32 0.82 -4.76 -19.64
C ARG A 32 1.36 -4.09 -20.91
N ALA A 33 0.66 -4.23 -22.04
CA ALA A 33 1.05 -3.60 -23.30
C ALA A 33 0.99 -2.06 -23.18
N VAL A 34 -0.05 -1.52 -22.54
CA VAL A 34 -0.18 -0.08 -22.26
C VAL A 34 0.95 0.40 -21.36
N ILE A 35 1.26 -0.32 -20.27
CA ILE A 35 2.37 0.04 -19.37
C ILE A 35 3.71 -0.01 -20.09
N LEU A 36 3.95 -1.03 -20.92
CA LEU A 36 5.17 -1.13 -21.72
C LEU A 36 5.29 0.05 -22.69
N LEU A 37 4.19 0.41 -23.36
CA LEU A 37 4.14 1.58 -24.24
C LEU A 37 4.45 2.87 -23.46
N VAL A 38 3.83 3.06 -22.29
CA VAL A 38 4.12 4.20 -21.41
C VAL A 38 5.59 4.23 -21.02
N VAL A 39 6.20 3.11 -20.62
CA VAL A 39 7.62 3.04 -20.27
C VAL A 39 8.51 3.39 -21.46
N ILE A 40 8.18 2.91 -22.67
CA ILE A 40 8.91 3.26 -23.90
C ILE A 40 8.81 4.76 -24.18
N VAL A 41 7.60 5.33 -24.11
CA VAL A 41 7.37 6.77 -24.32
C VAL A 41 8.12 7.59 -23.28
N LEU A 42 8.07 7.21 -22.00
CA LEU A 42 8.80 7.89 -20.93
C LEU A 42 10.32 7.82 -21.16
N LYS A 43 10.83 6.67 -21.61
CA LYS A 43 12.25 6.51 -21.92
C LYS A 43 12.68 7.36 -23.11
N GLN A 44 11.88 7.40 -24.18
CA GLN A 44 12.16 8.23 -25.37
C GLN A 44 12.12 9.72 -25.07
N ASN A 45 11.36 10.13 -24.05
CA ASN A 45 11.20 11.53 -23.65
C ASN A 45 11.93 11.85 -22.34
N SER A 46 12.96 11.07 -21.96
CA SER A 46 13.64 11.22 -20.67
C SER A 46 14.20 12.62 -20.44
N ASP A 47 14.73 13.26 -21.47
CA ASP A 47 15.32 14.60 -21.37
C ASP A 47 14.26 15.67 -21.12
N THR A 48 13.09 15.55 -21.77
CA THR A 48 11.95 16.43 -21.54
C THR A 48 11.40 16.24 -20.13
N ILE A 49 11.27 14.99 -19.68
CA ILE A 49 10.82 14.68 -18.31
C ILE A 49 11.83 15.20 -17.30
N GLN A 50 13.13 15.10 -17.57
CA GLN A 50 14.16 15.67 -16.70
C GLN A 50 13.99 17.18 -16.56
N LYS A 51 13.79 17.91 -17.66
CA LYS A 51 13.53 19.36 -17.61
C LYS A 51 12.28 19.69 -16.78
N TRP A 52 11.23 18.88 -16.87
CA TRP A 52 10.03 19.06 -16.04
C TRP A 52 10.31 18.80 -14.57
N ILE A 53 11.10 17.77 -14.24
CA ILE A 53 11.54 17.51 -12.86
C ILE A 53 12.37 18.67 -12.33
N ASP A 54 13.32 19.18 -13.12
CA ASP A 54 14.19 20.29 -12.73
C ASP A 54 13.38 21.57 -12.45
N SER A 55 12.47 21.91 -13.37
CA SER A 55 11.56 23.05 -13.20
C SER A 55 10.65 22.88 -12.00
N THR A 56 9.99 21.72 -11.88
CA THR A 56 9.11 21.41 -10.74
C THR A 56 9.88 21.48 -9.43
N TRP A 57 11.12 21.00 -9.39
CA TRP A 57 11.94 21.07 -8.20
C TRP A 57 12.28 22.51 -7.81
N SER A 58 12.67 23.33 -8.79
CA SER A 58 12.90 24.76 -8.59
C SER A 58 11.66 25.45 -8.01
N ASP A 59 10.48 25.17 -8.53
CA ASP A 59 9.23 25.75 -8.04
C ASP A 59 8.92 25.27 -6.61
N LEU A 60 9.08 23.97 -6.35
CA LEU A 60 8.86 23.39 -5.02
C LEU A 60 9.82 23.95 -3.96
N LEU A 61 11.07 24.26 -4.32
CA LEU A 61 12.02 24.92 -3.42
C LEU A 61 11.55 26.30 -2.97
N THR A 62 10.72 27.00 -3.76
CA THR A 62 10.15 28.31 -3.39
C THR A 62 8.81 28.21 -2.65
N SER A 63 8.15 27.05 -2.72
CA SER A 63 6.83 26.84 -2.11
C SER A 63 6.93 26.75 -0.59
N TRP A 64 6.22 27.62 0.13
CA TRP A 64 6.13 27.55 1.60
C TRP A 64 5.45 26.26 2.08
N VAL A 65 4.44 25.78 1.35
CA VAL A 65 3.71 24.54 1.66
C VAL A 65 4.66 23.36 1.58
N PHE A 66 5.44 23.29 0.50
CA PHE A 66 6.44 22.24 0.36
C PHE A 66 7.54 22.42 1.40
N ASN A 67 8.07 23.62 1.62
CA ASN A 67 9.16 23.80 2.58
C ASN A 67 8.76 23.53 4.04
N SER A 68 7.47 23.56 4.38
CA SER A 68 6.96 23.19 5.71
C SER A 68 7.39 21.79 6.15
N VAL A 69 7.77 21.64 7.42
CA VAL A 69 8.06 20.30 8.01
C VAL A 69 6.88 19.35 7.94
N TYR A 70 5.66 19.91 7.95
CA TYR A 70 4.40 19.18 7.95
C TYR A 70 3.96 18.69 6.58
N PHE A 71 4.65 19.06 5.50
CA PHE A 71 4.25 18.74 4.13
C PHE A 71 3.94 17.25 3.93
N GLU A 72 4.83 16.37 4.38
CA GLU A 72 4.65 14.92 4.18
C GLU A 72 3.45 14.37 4.95
N SER A 73 3.17 14.89 6.15
CA SER A 73 1.98 14.52 6.93
C SER A 73 0.70 14.98 6.23
N TRP A 74 0.65 16.25 5.81
CA TRP A 74 -0.49 16.79 5.08
C TRP A 74 -0.72 16.02 3.78
N HIS A 75 0.34 15.79 3.02
CA HIS A 75 0.27 15.06 1.75
C HIS A 75 -0.27 13.64 1.93
N ALA A 76 0.22 12.90 2.93
CA ALA A 76 -0.28 11.56 3.22
C ALA A 76 -1.76 11.55 3.64
N THR A 77 -2.16 12.45 4.54
CA THR A 77 -3.55 12.51 5.00
C THR A 77 -4.51 12.95 3.90
N LEU A 78 -4.16 13.97 3.11
CA LEU A 78 -4.98 14.42 1.98
C LEU A 78 -5.09 13.34 0.92
N THR A 79 -3.98 12.66 0.60
CA THR A 79 -3.99 11.54 -0.35
C THR A 79 -4.91 10.42 0.13
N TYR A 80 -4.84 10.03 1.41
CA TYR A 80 -5.74 9.03 1.97
C TYR A 80 -7.20 9.48 1.93
N ALA A 81 -7.48 10.73 2.32
CA ALA A 81 -8.82 11.32 2.30
C ALA A 81 -9.41 11.43 0.88
N ILE A 82 -8.59 11.41 -0.17
CA ILE A 82 -9.02 11.40 -1.57
C ILE A 82 -9.21 9.95 -2.06
N VAL A 83 -8.23 9.07 -1.80
CA VAL A 83 -8.25 7.70 -2.34
C VAL A 83 -9.40 6.86 -1.77
N ILE A 84 -9.65 6.92 -0.46
CA ILE A 84 -10.70 6.13 0.22
C ILE A 84 -12.12 6.40 -0.28
N PRO A 85 -12.58 7.67 -0.41
CA PRO A 85 -13.93 7.92 -0.87
C PRO A 85 -14.07 7.84 -2.38
N ILE A 86 -13.00 7.84 -3.18
CA ILE A 86 -13.11 7.77 -4.64
C ILE A 86 -13.01 6.33 -5.13
N TYR A 87 -11.95 5.62 -4.76
CA TYR A 87 -11.65 4.31 -5.36
C TYR A 87 -12.61 3.21 -4.88
N PRO A 88 -12.71 2.89 -3.57
CA PRO A 88 -13.74 1.99 -3.05
C PRO A 88 -15.18 2.38 -3.41
N PHE A 89 -15.50 3.68 -3.49
CA PHE A 89 -16.82 4.16 -3.89
C PHE A 89 -17.13 3.77 -5.34
N ALA A 90 -16.20 4.06 -6.27
CA ALA A 90 -16.38 3.70 -7.68
C ALA A 90 -16.57 2.19 -7.85
N LEU A 91 -15.82 1.37 -7.09
CA LEU A 91 -15.97 -0.08 -7.13
C LEU A 91 -17.32 -0.57 -6.59
N HIS A 92 -17.87 0.09 -5.58
CA HIS A 92 -19.13 -0.34 -4.95
C HIS A 92 -20.37 0.11 -5.70
N TYR A 93 -20.38 1.33 -6.24
CA TYR A 93 -21.59 1.92 -6.83
C TYR A 93 -21.73 1.69 -8.34
N ILE A 94 -20.72 1.12 -9.00
CA ILE A 94 -20.82 0.70 -10.40
C ILE A 94 -21.18 -0.81 -10.42
N PRO A 95 -22.42 -1.20 -10.79
CA PRO A 95 -22.90 -2.59 -10.64
C PRO A 95 -22.07 -3.64 -11.38
N TYR A 96 -21.36 -3.23 -12.45
CA TYR A 96 -20.45 -4.10 -13.18
C TYR A 96 -19.37 -4.71 -12.27
N PHE A 97 -18.94 -4.02 -11.21
CA PHE A 97 -17.86 -4.49 -10.34
C PHE A 97 -18.30 -5.47 -9.25
N ASP A 98 -19.61 -5.64 -9.00
CA ASP A 98 -20.12 -6.59 -8.00
C ASP A 98 -19.65 -8.02 -8.26
N ARG A 99 -19.48 -8.38 -9.54
CA ARG A 99 -18.99 -9.70 -9.97
C ARG A 99 -17.54 -10.00 -9.59
N TYR A 100 -16.79 -9.00 -9.13
CA TYR A 100 -15.39 -9.14 -8.69
C TYR A 100 -15.22 -9.13 -7.18
N LYS A 101 -16.31 -9.02 -6.40
CA LYS A 101 -16.23 -9.17 -4.95
C LYS A 101 -15.74 -10.58 -4.61
N VAL A 102 -14.67 -10.66 -3.84
CA VAL A 102 -14.10 -11.96 -3.44
C VAL A 102 -14.86 -12.61 -2.28
N HIS A 103 -15.75 -11.86 -1.62
CA HIS A 103 -16.60 -12.38 -0.56
C HIS A 103 -17.89 -11.53 -0.44
N PRO A 104 -19.04 -12.11 -0.04
CA PRO A 104 -20.29 -11.34 0.14
C PRO A 104 -20.21 -10.22 1.18
N SER A 105 -19.27 -10.28 2.12
CA SER A 105 -19.05 -9.21 3.11
C SER A 105 -18.31 -7.99 2.54
N VAL A 106 -17.87 -8.02 1.28
CA VAL A 106 -17.23 -6.86 0.65
C VAL A 106 -18.25 -5.75 0.45
N THR A 107 -18.01 -4.62 1.09
CA THR A 107 -18.91 -3.47 1.03
C THR A 107 -18.16 -2.15 1.04
N TYR A 108 -18.87 -1.08 0.75
CA TYR A 108 -18.40 0.27 1.00
C TYR A 108 -18.99 0.78 2.32
N VAL A 109 -18.11 1.28 3.18
CA VAL A 109 -18.53 1.95 4.41
C VAL A 109 -18.54 3.45 4.13
N HIS A 110 -19.75 4.02 4.07
CA HIS A 110 -19.91 5.45 3.89
C HIS A 110 -19.17 6.20 5.00
N THR A 111 -18.42 7.22 4.61
CA THR A 111 -17.61 8.01 5.52
C THR A 111 -18.10 9.44 5.42
N THR A 112 -18.64 9.96 6.52
CA THR A 112 -19.12 11.34 6.54
C THR A 112 -17.94 12.31 6.52
N GLY A 113 -18.18 13.57 6.14
CA GLY A 113 -17.16 14.61 6.24
C GLY A 113 -16.60 14.79 7.66
N LYS A 114 -17.44 14.56 8.68
CA LYS A 114 -17.02 14.57 10.08
C LYS A 114 -16.09 13.41 10.41
N ASP A 115 -16.36 12.20 9.91
CA ASP A 115 -15.51 11.03 10.12
C ASP A 115 -14.16 11.21 9.45
N LEU A 116 -14.15 11.69 8.20
CA LEU A 116 -12.91 12.02 7.48
C LEU A 116 -12.09 13.08 8.22
N LEU A 117 -12.74 14.13 8.75
CA LEU A 117 -12.07 15.16 9.53
C LEU A 117 -11.49 14.59 10.83
N MET A 118 -12.25 13.75 11.55
CA MET A 118 -11.79 13.16 12.80
C MET A 118 -10.63 12.19 12.58
N GLU A 119 -10.71 11.36 11.53
CA GLU A 119 -9.61 10.50 11.10
C GLU A 119 -8.39 11.35 10.72
N ALA A 120 -8.57 12.39 9.92
CA ALA A 120 -7.51 13.30 9.53
C ALA A 120 -6.82 13.94 10.74
N VAL A 121 -7.56 14.45 11.71
CA VAL A 121 -7.00 15.04 12.94
C VAL A 121 -6.28 13.99 13.78
N THR A 122 -6.89 12.82 13.96
CA THR A 122 -6.29 11.71 14.72
C THR A 122 -4.97 11.25 14.09
N TYR A 123 -4.89 11.23 12.76
CA TYR A 123 -3.69 10.82 12.04
C TYR A 123 -2.65 11.93 11.90
N LEU A 124 -3.06 13.17 11.67
CA LEU A 124 -2.17 14.31 11.51
C LEU A 124 -1.51 14.69 12.82
N THR A 125 -2.25 14.73 13.93
CA THR A 125 -1.75 15.35 15.17
C THR A 125 -0.46 14.70 15.69
N PRO A 126 -0.36 13.37 15.86
CA PRO A 126 0.88 12.74 16.32
C PRO A 126 2.05 12.90 15.33
N LEU A 127 1.76 12.88 14.02
CA LEU A 127 2.78 13.03 12.98
C LEU A 127 3.30 14.46 12.89
N MET A 128 2.42 15.45 12.99
CA MET A 128 2.80 16.86 13.04
C MET A 128 3.58 17.18 14.32
N LEU A 129 3.20 16.59 15.45
CA LEU A 129 3.98 16.73 16.69
C LEU A 129 5.39 16.16 16.50
N LEU A 130 5.51 14.97 15.91
CA LEU A 130 6.80 14.37 15.59
C LEU A 130 7.62 15.26 14.63
N ASP A 131 7.00 15.78 13.58
CA ASP A 131 7.63 16.65 12.58
C ASP A 131 8.11 17.98 13.17
N THR A 132 7.41 18.49 14.20
CA THR A 132 7.79 19.73 14.92
C THR A 132 9.14 19.57 15.63
N PHE A 133 9.47 18.37 16.11
CA PHE A 133 10.68 18.13 16.90
C PHE A 133 11.73 17.26 16.20
N THR A 134 11.45 16.81 14.98
CA THR A 134 12.33 15.90 14.23
C THR A 134 12.94 16.58 13.01
N ILE A 135 14.27 16.61 12.96
CA ILE A 135 14.99 17.02 11.75
C ILE A 135 14.96 15.88 10.73
N LYS A 136 14.13 16.02 9.69
CA LYS A 136 14.12 15.10 8.54
C LYS A 136 15.48 15.14 7.83
N LYS A 137 16.00 13.98 7.43
CA LYS A 137 17.30 13.86 6.77
C LYS A 137 17.11 13.40 5.33
N TYR A 138 17.64 14.15 4.38
CA TYR A 138 17.65 13.81 2.96
C TYR A 138 19.08 13.75 2.45
N VAL A 139 19.33 12.92 1.44
CA VAL A 139 20.63 12.83 0.76
C VAL A 139 20.84 14.09 -0.07
N GLY A 140 22.09 14.58 -0.13
CA GLY A 140 22.46 15.78 -0.90
C GLY A 140 22.22 17.12 -0.18
N VAL A 141 21.73 17.09 1.07
CA VAL A 141 21.60 18.31 1.89
C VAL A 141 22.97 18.75 2.39
N HIS A 142 23.30 20.03 2.18
CA HIS A 142 24.58 20.58 2.61
C HIS A 142 24.74 20.55 4.15
N PRO A 143 25.92 20.19 4.70
CA PRO A 143 26.14 20.09 6.14
C PRO A 143 25.81 21.37 6.92
N SER A 144 26.02 22.56 6.32
CA SER A 144 25.69 23.83 6.98
C SER A 144 24.18 24.01 7.22
N VAL A 145 23.32 23.57 6.28
CA VAL A 145 21.86 23.59 6.44
C VAL A 145 21.47 22.67 7.60
N MET A 146 22.07 21.49 7.68
CA MET A 146 21.84 20.57 8.79
C MET A 146 22.34 21.13 10.12
N ALA A 147 23.48 21.83 10.14
CA ALA A 147 23.98 22.51 11.33
C ALA A 147 23.00 23.59 11.79
N GLN A 148 22.47 24.40 10.87
CA GLN A 148 21.48 25.42 11.16
C GLN A 148 20.19 24.82 11.76
N LYS A 149 19.68 23.71 11.21
CA LYS A 149 18.46 23.05 11.75
C LYS A 149 18.63 22.57 13.19
N ARG A 150 19.85 22.15 13.56
CA ARG A 150 20.16 21.67 14.92
C ARG A 150 20.20 22.79 15.96
N LEU A 151 20.24 24.05 15.56
CA LEU A 151 20.22 25.20 16.47
C LEU A 151 18.83 25.45 17.07
N SER A 152 17.77 24.95 16.42
CA SER A 152 16.40 25.05 16.93
C SER A 152 15.88 23.69 17.37
N PHE A 153 15.17 23.66 18.49
CA PHE A 153 14.43 22.47 18.90
C PHE A 153 13.13 22.32 18.08
N ILE A 154 12.51 23.45 17.73
CA ILE A 154 11.29 23.51 16.91
C ILE A 154 11.67 23.65 15.44
N GLN A 155 11.24 22.69 14.64
CA GLN A 155 11.43 22.67 13.20
C GLN A 155 10.19 23.26 12.52
N THR A 156 10.41 24.24 11.64
CA THR A 156 9.34 24.85 10.84
C THR A 156 9.52 24.59 9.35
N THR A 157 10.76 24.40 8.90
CA THR A 157 11.09 24.13 7.50
C THR A 157 12.02 22.92 7.32
N ARG A 158 11.84 22.19 6.23
CA ARG A 158 12.60 20.99 5.87
C ARG A 158 14.01 21.36 5.37
N PRO A 159 15.05 20.58 5.70
CA PRO A 159 16.36 20.77 5.09
C PRO A 159 16.39 20.08 3.71
N LEU A 160 16.08 20.78 2.64
CA LEU A 160 15.99 20.21 1.29
C LEU A 160 17.35 20.27 0.55
N PRO A 161 17.65 19.30 -0.34
CA PRO A 161 18.82 19.39 -1.22
C PRO A 161 18.61 20.46 -2.30
N ILE A 162 19.70 21.02 -2.84
CA ILE A 162 19.61 22.02 -3.91
C ILE A 162 19.36 21.35 -5.26
N ALA A 163 20.09 20.28 -5.55
CA ALA A 163 20.04 19.59 -6.83
C ALA A 163 18.73 18.77 -6.98
N PRO A 164 18.08 18.80 -8.16
CA PRO A 164 16.97 17.89 -8.46
C PRO A 164 17.45 16.44 -8.63
N PRO A 165 16.56 15.45 -8.51
CA PRO A 165 16.88 14.07 -8.82
C PRO A 165 16.84 13.83 -10.33
N THR A 166 17.54 12.80 -10.80
CA THR A 166 17.37 12.33 -12.18
C THR A 166 16.08 11.51 -12.34
N VAL A 167 15.52 11.44 -13.55
CA VAL A 167 14.37 10.56 -13.86
C VAL A 167 14.65 9.12 -13.43
N GLY A 168 15.86 8.63 -13.71
CA GLY A 168 16.29 7.29 -13.33
C GLY A 168 16.37 7.10 -11.81
N GLN A 169 16.84 8.11 -11.07
CA GLN A 169 16.84 8.09 -9.60
C GLN A 169 15.41 8.03 -9.04
N VAL A 170 14.48 8.82 -9.57
CA VAL A 170 13.07 8.77 -9.13
C VAL A 170 12.49 7.38 -9.34
N GLY A 171 12.63 6.81 -10.54
CA GLY A 171 12.13 5.48 -10.87
C GLY A 171 12.73 4.38 -9.98
N PHE A 172 14.07 4.37 -9.85
CA PHE A 172 14.77 3.39 -9.02
C PHE A 172 14.37 3.51 -7.55
N GLN A 173 14.41 4.71 -6.97
CA GLN A 173 14.10 4.94 -5.56
C GLN A 173 12.65 4.58 -5.23
N LEU A 174 11.71 4.89 -6.12
CA LEU A 174 10.29 4.56 -5.93
C LEU A 174 10.08 3.04 -5.87
N ILE A 175 10.55 2.30 -6.88
CA ILE A 175 10.38 0.84 -6.97
C ILE A 175 11.10 0.14 -5.81
N SER A 176 12.36 0.49 -5.57
CA SER A 176 13.18 -0.14 -4.52
C SER A 176 12.66 0.16 -3.12
N SER A 177 12.11 1.36 -2.87
CA SER A 177 11.54 1.71 -1.56
C SER A 177 10.23 0.96 -1.30
N VAL A 178 9.41 0.72 -2.33
CA VAL A 178 8.20 -0.11 -2.20
C VAL A 178 8.58 -1.57 -1.89
N LEU A 179 9.57 -2.13 -2.59
CA LEU A 179 10.09 -3.49 -2.32
C LEU A 179 10.71 -3.61 -0.91
N LEU A 180 11.53 -2.64 -0.51
CA LEU A 180 12.18 -2.66 0.80
C LEU A 180 11.18 -2.49 1.94
N PHE A 181 10.19 -1.60 1.79
CA PHE A 181 9.08 -1.50 2.73
C PHE A 181 8.38 -2.85 2.89
N ASP A 182 8.04 -3.50 1.77
CA ASP A 182 7.27 -4.74 1.77
C ASP A 182 8.02 -5.85 2.51
N PHE A 183 9.32 -5.98 2.27
CA PHE A 183 10.21 -6.88 3.01
C PHE A 183 10.26 -6.56 4.51
N MET A 184 10.49 -5.30 4.87
CA MET A 184 10.63 -4.91 6.27
C MET A 184 9.33 -5.14 7.04
N PHE A 185 8.21 -4.72 6.47
CA PHE A 185 6.91 -4.89 7.13
C PHE A 185 6.52 -6.36 7.19
N PHE A 186 6.84 -7.17 6.18
CA PHE A 186 6.69 -8.62 6.26
C PHE A 186 7.35 -9.23 7.50
N CYS A 187 8.59 -8.82 7.83
CA CYS A 187 9.28 -9.34 9.01
C CYS A 187 8.50 -9.02 10.31
N PHE A 188 8.02 -7.79 10.46
CA PHE A 188 7.22 -7.41 11.62
C PHE A 188 5.85 -8.06 11.62
N HIS A 189 5.21 -8.16 10.47
CA HIS A 189 3.88 -8.74 10.31
C HIS A 189 3.91 -10.25 10.64
N LEU A 190 4.91 -10.97 10.13
CA LEU A 190 5.18 -12.35 10.52
C LEU A 190 5.42 -12.47 12.03
N LEU A 191 6.22 -11.57 12.62
CA LEU A 191 6.46 -11.55 14.07
C LEU A 191 5.17 -11.33 14.87
N PHE A 192 4.30 -10.41 14.44
CA PHE A 192 3.00 -10.18 15.07
C PHE A 192 2.14 -11.45 15.08
N HIS A 193 2.16 -12.22 14.01
CA HIS A 193 1.44 -13.50 13.93
C HIS A 193 2.09 -14.65 14.69
N LYS A 194 3.42 -14.70 14.76
CA LYS A 194 4.15 -15.80 15.43
C LYS A 194 4.23 -15.65 16.94
N ASN A 195 4.14 -14.43 17.45
CA ASN A 195 4.15 -14.17 18.88
C ASN A 195 2.72 -13.93 19.39
N ALA A 196 2.21 -14.82 20.24
CA ALA A 196 0.82 -14.75 20.73
C ALA A 196 0.50 -13.47 21.51
N TRP A 197 1.48 -12.87 22.20
CA TRP A 197 1.30 -11.61 22.91
C TRP A 197 1.16 -10.46 21.92
N LEU A 198 2.10 -10.34 20.97
CA LEU A 198 2.05 -9.32 19.92
C LEU A 198 0.77 -9.44 19.08
N TYR A 199 0.34 -10.66 18.73
CA TYR A 199 -0.92 -10.85 18.03
C TYR A 199 -2.07 -10.24 18.83
N LYS A 200 -2.26 -10.65 20.08
CA LYS A 200 -3.39 -10.23 20.90
C LYS A 200 -3.39 -8.73 21.21
N THR A 201 -2.23 -8.12 21.43
CA THR A 201 -2.12 -6.73 21.90
C THR A 201 -1.91 -5.71 20.78
N VAL A 202 -1.28 -6.11 19.67
CA VAL A 202 -0.90 -5.19 18.58
C VAL A 202 -1.74 -5.41 17.32
N HIS A 203 -1.98 -6.66 16.92
CA HIS A 203 -2.43 -6.95 15.55
C HIS A 203 -3.85 -7.52 15.45
N ALA A 204 -4.39 -8.09 16.53
CA ALA A 204 -5.72 -8.68 16.55
C ALA A 204 -6.82 -7.66 16.23
N LEU A 205 -6.62 -6.37 16.55
CA LEU A 205 -7.55 -5.31 16.17
C LEU A 205 -7.71 -5.22 14.65
N HIS A 206 -6.60 -5.30 13.91
CA HIS A 206 -6.60 -5.25 12.44
C HIS A 206 -7.34 -6.42 11.81
N HIS A 207 -7.32 -7.60 12.46
CA HIS A 207 -8.07 -8.77 12.01
C HIS A 207 -9.54 -8.78 12.49
N LYS A 208 -9.94 -7.88 13.39
CA LYS A 208 -11.25 -7.95 14.08
C LYS A 208 -12.34 -7.23 13.29
N HIS A 209 -12.56 -7.64 12.05
CA HIS A 209 -13.58 -7.04 11.18
C HIS A 209 -14.33 -8.13 10.40
N ASP A 210 -15.66 -8.12 10.50
CA ASP A 210 -16.52 -9.08 9.79
C ASP A 210 -16.72 -8.70 8.30
N VAL A 211 -16.31 -7.49 7.94
CA VAL A 211 -16.55 -6.83 6.66
C VAL A 211 -15.24 -6.26 6.16
N MET A 212 -14.83 -6.64 4.94
CA MET A 212 -13.65 -6.07 4.29
C MET A 212 -14.03 -4.84 3.48
N HIS A 213 -13.31 -3.75 3.72
CA HIS A 213 -13.46 -2.48 3.02
C HIS A 213 -12.18 -1.65 3.16
N GLY A 214 -11.99 -0.65 2.29
CA GLY A 214 -10.74 0.13 2.21
C GLY A 214 -10.31 0.83 3.52
N ARG A 215 -11.23 1.14 4.45
CA ARG A 215 -10.87 1.75 5.75
C ARG A 215 -10.22 0.76 6.73
N VAL A 216 -10.36 -0.55 6.51
CA VAL A 216 -9.68 -1.57 7.34
C VAL A 216 -8.16 -1.36 7.34
N THR A 217 -7.61 -0.83 6.24
CA THR A 217 -6.21 -0.38 6.15
C THR A 217 -5.75 0.47 7.33
N ASN A 218 -6.67 1.23 7.92
CA ASN A 218 -6.39 2.20 8.97
C ASN A 218 -6.93 1.82 10.34
N LEU A 219 -7.55 0.64 10.47
CA LEU A 219 -7.97 0.06 11.75
C LEU A 219 -6.80 -0.69 12.41
N LEU A 220 -5.77 0.09 12.77
CA LEU A 220 -4.53 -0.39 13.37
C LEU A 220 -4.41 0.12 14.80
N THR A 221 -3.79 -0.67 15.66
CA THR A 221 -3.36 -0.16 16.97
C THR A 221 -2.27 0.91 16.79
N VAL A 222 -2.03 1.73 17.82
CA VAL A 222 -0.97 2.76 17.77
C VAL A 222 0.42 2.13 17.50
N PRO A 223 0.84 1.04 18.18
CA PRO A 223 2.13 0.40 17.90
C PRO A 223 2.25 -0.13 16.48
N GLU A 224 1.21 -0.81 15.96
CA GLU A 224 1.20 -1.33 14.60
C GLU A 224 1.35 -0.23 13.56
N ARG A 225 0.62 0.87 13.75
CA ARG A 225 0.72 2.06 12.90
C ARG A 225 2.12 2.67 12.92
N ILE A 226 2.75 2.77 14.09
CA ILE A 226 4.12 3.26 14.21
C ILE A 226 5.07 2.37 13.40
N VAL A 227 4.95 1.04 13.51
CA VAL A 227 5.77 0.09 12.75
C VAL A 227 5.55 0.26 11.24
N LEU A 228 4.31 0.43 10.79
CA LEU A 228 3.98 0.68 9.38
C LEU A 228 4.66 1.95 8.86
N ILE A 229 4.47 3.07 9.57
CA ILE A 229 4.98 4.40 9.17
C ILE A 229 6.50 4.44 9.23
N LEU A 230 7.12 3.86 10.26
CA LEU A 230 8.57 3.81 10.39
C LEU A 230 9.19 2.90 9.34
N SER A 231 8.57 1.77 9.00
CA SER A 231 9.05 0.89 7.92
C SER A 231 9.07 1.62 6.58
N ALA A 232 7.99 2.35 6.25
CA ALA A 232 7.92 3.11 5.00
C ALA A 232 8.95 4.25 4.96
N ASN A 233 9.07 5.01 6.06
CA ASN A 233 10.05 6.09 6.16
C ASN A 233 11.49 5.59 6.13
N TYR A 234 11.77 4.46 6.78
CA TYR A 234 13.08 3.84 6.79
C TYR A 234 13.44 3.31 5.42
N ALA A 235 12.53 2.65 4.70
CA ALA A 235 12.76 2.20 3.34
C ALA A 235 13.15 3.37 2.42
N LEU A 236 12.37 4.47 2.46
CA LEU A 236 12.68 5.69 1.71
C LEU A 236 14.04 6.29 2.09
N ARG A 237 14.35 6.34 3.39
CA ARG A 237 15.63 6.88 3.89
C ARG A 237 16.81 6.00 3.49
N PHE A 238 16.66 4.68 3.58
CA PHE A 238 17.68 3.70 3.23
C PHE A 238 18.03 3.78 1.74
N MET A 239 17.02 3.92 0.88
CA MET A 239 17.21 4.14 -0.55
C MET A 239 17.72 5.55 -0.91
N GLY A 240 17.95 6.42 0.08
CA GLY A 240 18.38 7.80 -0.16
C GLY A 240 17.36 8.61 -0.96
N SER A 241 16.07 8.31 -0.79
CA SER A 241 15.01 8.83 -1.65
C SER A 241 14.93 10.35 -1.62
N HIS A 242 14.98 10.96 -2.80
CA HIS A 242 14.82 12.39 -2.97
C HIS A 242 13.42 12.84 -2.50
N PRO A 243 13.24 14.07 -1.96
CA PRO A 243 11.92 14.58 -1.58
C PRO A 243 10.82 14.45 -2.65
N ILE A 244 11.16 14.60 -3.94
CA ILE A 244 10.23 14.32 -5.06
C ILE A 244 9.79 12.86 -5.05
N THR A 245 10.73 11.91 -4.95
CA THR A 245 10.41 10.48 -4.86
C THR A 245 9.53 10.19 -3.66
N ARG A 246 9.81 10.79 -2.49
CA ARG A 246 8.99 10.65 -1.28
C ARG A 246 7.57 11.18 -1.50
N MET A 247 7.42 12.31 -2.18
CA MET A 247 6.11 12.87 -2.57
C MET A 247 5.33 11.93 -3.50
N LEU A 248 6.00 11.30 -4.47
CA LEU A 248 5.37 10.33 -5.38
C LEU A 248 5.11 8.97 -4.74
N PHE A 249 5.92 8.56 -3.76
CA PHE A 249 5.75 7.31 -3.03
C PHE A 249 4.44 7.28 -2.26
N VAL A 250 4.07 8.37 -1.60
CA VAL A 250 2.86 8.46 -0.76
C VAL A 250 1.57 8.02 -1.48
N PRO A 251 1.20 8.56 -2.65
CA PRO A 251 0.00 8.12 -3.37
C PRO A 251 0.09 6.69 -3.87
N VAL A 252 1.26 6.24 -4.34
CA VAL A 252 1.44 4.82 -4.74
C VAL A 252 1.24 3.89 -3.55
N PHE A 253 1.85 4.23 -2.42
CA PHE A 253 1.81 3.46 -1.19
C PHE A 253 0.39 3.37 -0.61
N ILE A 254 -0.30 4.50 -0.50
CA ILE A 254 -1.68 4.55 -0.02
C ILE A 254 -2.62 3.81 -0.96
N PHE A 255 -2.45 3.98 -2.29
CA PHE A 255 -3.23 3.23 -3.26
C PHE A 255 -3.08 1.71 -3.07
N LEU A 256 -1.84 1.21 -2.98
CA LEU A 256 -1.57 -0.22 -2.78
C LEU A 256 -2.18 -0.76 -1.48
N LEU A 257 -2.07 0.01 -0.39
CA LEU A 257 -2.69 -0.36 0.88
C LEU A 257 -4.21 -0.45 0.76
N VAL A 258 -4.85 0.56 0.16
CA VAL A 258 -6.31 0.58 -0.01
C VAL A 258 -6.76 -0.53 -0.94
N ASP A 259 -6.09 -0.71 -2.08
CA ASP A 259 -6.39 -1.74 -3.09
C ASP A 259 -6.51 -3.12 -2.45
N ASN A 260 -5.50 -3.52 -1.67
CA ASN A 260 -5.46 -4.81 -0.99
C ASN A 260 -6.58 -5.02 0.04
N HIS A 261 -7.21 -3.95 0.53
CA HIS A 261 -8.32 -4.02 1.48
C HIS A 261 -9.69 -3.80 0.83
N THR A 262 -9.75 -3.51 -0.48
CA THR A 262 -11.04 -3.29 -1.17
C THR A 262 -11.89 -4.54 -1.23
N GLY A 263 -11.27 -5.72 -1.34
CA GLY A 263 -11.97 -6.99 -1.54
C GLY A 263 -12.48 -7.22 -2.97
N TYR A 264 -11.95 -6.51 -3.97
CA TYR A 264 -12.30 -6.73 -5.38
C TYR A 264 -11.14 -7.36 -6.15
N ASP A 265 -11.36 -8.54 -6.74
CA ASP A 265 -10.38 -9.23 -7.60
C ASP A 265 -10.56 -8.82 -9.08
N LEU A 266 -10.18 -7.56 -9.35
CA LEU A 266 -10.40 -6.88 -10.63
C LEU A 266 -9.48 -7.42 -11.73
N PRO A 267 -9.92 -7.49 -13.00
CA PRO A 267 -9.10 -8.00 -14.11
C PRO A 267 -7.95 -7.05 -14.48
N PHE A 268 -8.04 -5.78 -14.08
CA PHE A 268 -6.98 -4.78 -14.20
C PHE A 268 -6.27 -4.49 -12.86
N GLY A 269 -6.49 -5.31 -11.83
CA GLY A 269 -5.80 -5.17 -10.54
C GLY A 269 -4.29 -5.34 -10.70
N ILE A 270 -3.50 -4.63 -9.89
CA ILE A 270 -2.03 -4.61 -10.02
C ILE A 270 -1.45 -6.03 -9.86
N HIS A 271 -2.04 -6.85 -8.98
CA HIS A 271 -1.64 -8.25 -8.78
C HIS A 271 -1.78 -9.13 -10.02
N ARG A 272 -2.67 -8.76 -10.95
CA ARG A 272 -2.81 -9.44 -12.26
C ARG A 272 -1.93 -8.82 -13.33
N ILE A 273 -1.64 -7.52 -13.24
CA ILE A 273 -0.75 -6.84 -14.19
C ILE A 273 0.70 -7.29 -13.99
N VAL A 274 1.18 -7.33 -12.74
CA VAL A 274 2.52 -7.81 -12.42
C VAL A 274 2.60 -9.32 -12.67
N PRO A 275 3.56 -9.80 -13.48
CA PRO A 275 3.63 -11.21 -13.86
C PRO A 275 4.08 -12.12 -12.70
N PHE A 276 4.01 -13.43 -12.95
CA PHE A 276 4.53 -14.49 -12.06
C PHE A 276 3.91 -14.54 -10.66
N ASN A 277 2.72 -13.97 -10.49
CA ASN A 277 2.03 -13.86 -9.19
C ASN A 277 2.90 -13.20 -8.12
N LEU A 278 3.79 -12.27 -8.50
CA LEU A 278 4.69 -11.58 -7.57
C LEU A 278 3.94 -10.68 -6.58
N MET A 279 2.65 -10.41 -6.80
CA MET A 279 1.80 -9.62 -5.92
C MET A 279 0.54 -10.40 -5.55
N GLY A 280 0.12 -10.26 -4.28
CA GLY A 280 -0.98 -11.04 -3.70
C GLY A 280 -2.37 -10.48 -4.03
N GLY A 281 -2.49 -9.15 -4.00
CA GLY A 281 -3.74 -8.45 -4.27
C GLY A 281 -4.82 -8.67 -3.20
N PRO A 282 -6.05 -8.19 -3.49
CA PRO A 282 -7.12 -8.14 -2.49
C PRO A 282 -7.61 -9.51 -2.01
N ALA A 283 -7.57 -10.51 -2.90
CA ALA A 283 -7.97 -11.88 -2.56
C ALA A 283 -6.99 -12.55 -1.58
N ALA A 284 -5.68 -12.43 -1.82
CA ALA A 284 -4.67 -13.00 -0.94
C ALA A 284 -4.70 -12.33 0.44
N HIS A 285 -4.84 -11.00 0.46
CA HIS A 285 -4.93 -10.24 1.71
C HIS A 285 -6.21 -10.55 2.50
N MET A 286 -7.35 -10.73 1.83
CA MET A 286 -8.55 -11.19 2.52
C MET A 286 -8.38 -12.61 3.10
N ALA A 287 -7.74 -13.52 2.36
CA ALA A 287 -7.49 -14.86 2.87
C ALA A 287 -6.56 -14.84 4.09
N HIS A 288 -5.62 -13.90 4.12
CA HIS A 288 -4.83 -13.59 5.30
C HIS A 288 -5.70 -13.10 6.46
N HIS A 289 -6.58 -12.13 6.24
CA HIS A 289 -7.49 -11.61 7.28
C HIS A 289 -8.33 -12.71 7.93
N PHE A 290 -8.83 -13.67 7.15
CA PHE A 290 -9.63 -14.79 7.67
C PHE A 290 -8.80 -15.88 8.37
N LYS A 291 -7.58 -16.18 7.89
CA LYS A 291 -6.82 -17.35 8.35
C LYS A 291 -5.59 -17.04 9.19
N GLY A 292 -5.00 -15.86 9.06
CA GLY A 292 -3.78 -15.41 9.77
C GLY A 292 -2.51 -16.26 9.55
N THR A 293 -2.54 -17.22 8.62
CA THR A 293 -1.51 -18.27 8.51
C THR A 293 -0.70 -18.23 7.21
N THR A 294 -1.07 -17.35 6.27
CA THR A 294 -0.51 -17.21 4.92
C THR A 294 -0.54 -15.75 4.48
N HIS A 295 0.21 -15.39 3.42
CA HIS A 295 0.24 -14.04 2.80
C HIS A 295 0.55 -12.91 3.81
N TYR A 296 1.72 -12.98 4.43
CA TYR A 296 2.18 -11.97 5.38
C TYR A 296 2.79 -10.72 4.69
N GLN A 297 3.15 -10.79 3.41
CA GLN A 297 3.63 -9.61 2.69
C GLN A 297 2.46 -8.68 2.39
N PRO A 298 2.60 -7.36 2.66
CA PRO A 298 1.56 -6.40 2.36
C PRO A 298 1.14 -6.37 0.89
N PHE A 299 2.10 -6.40 -0.04
CA PHE A 299 1.88 -6.18 -1.47
C PHE A 299 2.38 -7.35 -2.32
N PHE A 300 3.62 -7.79 -2.10
CA PHE A 300 4.26 -8.83 -2.91
C PHE A 300 4.06 -10.23 -2.33
N THR A 301 4.68 -11.25 -2.91
CA THR A 301 4.54 -12.67 -2.50
C THR A 301 5.88 -13.42 -2.44
N TYR A 302 7.01 -12.78 -2.73
CA TYR A 302 8.31 -13.45 -2.82
C TYR A 302 8.80 -14.07 -1.49
N MET A 303 8.64 -13.39 -0.35
CA MET A 303 8.93 -13.94 0.98
C MET A 303 7.91 -14.99 1.41
N ASP A 304 6.62 -14.77 1.13
CA ASP A 304 5.60 -15.77 1.41
C ASP A 304 5.85 -17.06 0.62
N THR A 305 6.27 -16.93 -0.65
CA THR A 305 6.66 -18.06 -1.50
C THR A 305 7.89 -18.76 -0.94
N LEU A 306 8.90 -18.00 -0.52
CA LEU A 306 10.12 -18.54 0.09
C LEU A 306 9.83 -19.33 1.37
N LEU A 307 8.88 -18.89 2.19
CA LEU A 307 8.46 -19.60 3.41
C LEU A 307 7.47 -20.74 3.18
N GLY A 308 7.07 -21.02 1.93
CA GLY A 308 5.99 -21.96 1.63
C GLY A 308 4.64 -21.52 2.23
N LYS A 309 4.48 -20.21 2.46
CA LYS A 309 3.26 -19.55 2.96
C LYS A 309 2.46 -18.87 1.87
N TYR A 310 2.93 -18.92 0.63
CA TYR A 310 2.15 -18.62 -0.54
C TYR A 310 1.46 -19.89 -1.04
N ASN A 311 0.12 -19.90 -0.98
CA ASN A 311 -0.68 -20.89 -1.69
C ASN A 311 -1.15 -20.24 -2.99
N SER A 312 -0.59 -20.66 -4.14
CA SER A 312 -1.12 -20.22 -5.43
C SER A 312 -2.57 -20.69 -5.55
N TYR A 313 -3.50 -19.75 -5.65
CA TYR A 313 -4.93 -20.06 -5.81
C TYR A 313 -5.29 -20.59 -7.20
N SER A 314 -4.29 -20.83 -8.05
CA SER A 314 -4.42 -21.39 -9.40
C SER A 314 -3.51 -22.61 -9.53
N SER A 315 -4.05 -23.81 -9.24
CA SER A 315 -3.78 -25.08 -9.96
C SER A 315 -4.28 -26.37 -9.26
N ASN A 316 -5.27 -26.33 -8.35
CA ASN A 316 -5.82 -27.57 -7.76
C ASN A 316 -7.17 -28.02 -8.33
N VAL A 317 -7.77 -27.29 -9.27
CA VAL A 317 -8.97 -27.75 -9.99
C VAL A 317 -8.67 -28.91 -10.95
N GLY A 318 -7.41 -29.06 -11.39
CA GLY A 318 -6.98 -30.14 -12.30
C GLY A 318 -6.45 -31.42 -11.63
N LYS A 319 -6.08 -31.39 -10.34
CA LYS A 319 -5.51 -32.57 -9.65
C LYS A 319 -6.55 -33.38 -8.87
N LYS A 320 -7.52 -32.74 -8.21
CA LYS A 320 -8.56 -33.45 -7.45
C LYS A 320 -9.57 -34.24 -8.31
N VAL A 321 -9.67 -33.96 -9.60
CA VAL A 321 -10.57 -34.71 -10.51
C VAL A 321 -9.95 -36.03 -10.99
N LYS A 322 -8.63 -36.21 -10.89
CA LYS A 322 -7.96 -37.47 -11.27
C LYS A 322 -7.83 -38.48 -10.13
N GLU A 323 -7.83 -38.04 -8.87
CA GLU A 323 -7.72 -38.96 -7.71
C GLU A 323 -9.06 -39.58 -7.30
N ASN A 324 -10.21 -38.98 -7.63
CA ASN A 324 -11.53 -39.53 -7.29
C ASN A 324 -12.16 -40.41 -8.40
N LYS A 325 -11.35 -40.99 -9.30
CA LYS A 325 -11.82 -41.91 -10.36
C LYS A 325 -11.15 -43.28 -10.37
N ILE A 326 -10.40 -43.61 -9.31
CA ILE A 326 -9.89 -44.95 -9.08
C ILE A 326 -10.19 -45.27 -7.63
N ASP A 327 -11.39 -45.79 -7.40
CA ASP A 327 -11.69 -46.94 -6.53
C ASP A 327 -13.19 -47.25 -6.59
#